data_AF-A0A351F0M3-F1
#
_entry.id   AF-A0A351F0M3-F1
#
_cell.length_a   1.000
_cell.length_b   1.000
_cell.length_c   1.000
_cell.angle_alpha   90.00
_cell.angle_beta   90.00
_cell.angle_gamma   90.00
#
_symmetry.space_group_name_H-M   'P 1'
#
loop_
_entity.id
_entity.type
_entity.pdbx_description
1 polymer ?
#
loop_
_entity_poly.entity_id
_entity_poly.type
_entity_poly.pdbx_seq_one_letter_code
_entity_poly.pdbx_strand_id
1 'polypeptide(L)' 'GFGSFVLKKRAKKIGRHIKENKPIEIPEHFIPSFKPSKVFTDQVKSQLTKKGK' A
#
# COMPACT_ATOMS: atom_id res chain seq x y z
N GLY A 1 14.10 -10.31 -9.05
CA GLY A 1 13.88 -8.89 -9.44
C GLY A 1 13.36 -8.11 -8.25
N PHE A 2 13.02 -6.83 -8.42
CA PHE A 2 12.52 -5.96 -7.34
C PHE A 2 10.99 -6.08 -7.20
N GLY A 3 10.26 -5.67 -8.22
CA GLY A 3 8.79 -5.69 -8.26
C GLY A 3 8.30 -4.75 -9.35
N SER A 4 7.03 -4.38 -9.29
CA SER A 4 6.42 -3.47 -10.26
C SER A 4 5.55 -2.44 -9.57
N PHE A 5 5.47 -1.24 -10.12
CA PHE A 5 4.49 -0.24 -9.72
C PHE A 5 3.28 -0.31 -10.65
N VAL A 6 2.08 -0.32 -10.06
CA VAL A 6 0.82 -0.41 -10.79
C VAL A 6 -0.09 0.73 -10.36
N LEU A 7 -0.72 1.40 -11.32
CA LEU A 7 -1.77 2.38 -11.04
C LEU A 7 -3.06 1.65 -10.67
N LYS A 8 -3.58 1.89 -9.46
CA LYS A 8 -4.88 1.38 -9.02
C LYS A 8 -5.92 2.49 -9.07
N LYS A 9 -7.01 2.23 -9.78
CA LYS A 9 -8.19 3.10 -9.81
C LYS A 9 -9.02 2.90 -8.54
N ARG A 10 -9.43 3.98 -7.89
CA ARG A 10 -10.35 3.98 -6.74
C ARG A 10 -11.62 4.72 -7.11
N ALA A 11 -12.76 4.02 -7.06
CA ALA A 11 -14.05 4.63 -7.25
C ALA A 11 -14.35 5.65 -6.14
N LYS A 12 -15.23 6.60 -6.46
CA LYS A 12 -15.78 7.57 -5.52
C LYS A 12 -16.43 6.85 -4.33
N LYS A 13 -16.18 7.32 -3.10
CA LYS A 13 -16.76 6.74 -1.88
C LYS A 13 -16.94 7.79 -0.79
N ILE A 14 -17.83 7.50 0.17
CA ILE A 14 -18.00 8.30 1.38
C ILE A 14 -17.14 7.68 2.48
N GLY A 15 -16.22 8.49 3.02
CA GLY A 15 -15.38 8.16 4.17
C GLY A 15 -15.77 8.97 5.41
N ARG A 16 -14.89 8.98 6.41
CA ARG A 16 -15.10 9.73 7.66
C ARG A 16 -13.84 10.46 8.08
N HIS A 17 -13.97 11.72 8.49
CA HIS A 17 -12.92 12.42 9.20
C HIS A 17 -12.83 11.87 10.63
N ILE A 18 -11.78 11.11 10.95
CA ILE A 18 -11.70 10.37 12.22
C ILE A 18 -11.78 11.31 13.44
N LYS A 19 -11.20 12.52 13.35
CA LYS A 19 -11.19 13.49 14.46
C LYS A 19 -12.52 14.23 14.65
N GLU A 20 -13.21 14.54 13.56
CA GLU A 20 -14.44 15.36 13.60
C GLU A 20 -15.73 14.53 13.54
N ASN A 21 -15.59 13.22 13.32
CA ASN A 21 -16.70 12.28 13.14
C ASN A 21 -17.70 12.69 12.03
N LYS A 22 -17.26 13.51 11.07
CA LYS A 22 -18.05 13.97 9.93
C LYS A 22 -17.84 13.08 8.72
N PRO A 23 -18.88 12.83 7.92
CA PRO A 23 -18.74 12.16 6.62
C PRO A 23 -17.99 13.08 5.64
N ILE A 24 -17.09 12.50 4.84
CA ILE A 24 -16.39 13.21 3.76
C ILE A 24 -16.55 12.44 2.46
N GLU A 25 -16.82 13.14 1.38
CA GLU A 25 -16.84 12.57 0.04
C GLU A 25 -15.43 12.52 -0.54
N ILE A 26 -14.97 11.32 -0.91
CA ILE A 26 -13.65 11.10 -1.51
C ILE A 26 -13.86 10.86 -3.01
N PRO A 27 -13.38 11.75 -3.90
CA PRO A 27 -13.57 11.62 -5.34
C PRO A 27 -12.78 10.45 -5.92
N GLU A 28 -13.12 10.07 -7.15
CA GLU A 28 -12.38 9.08 -7.92
C GLU A 28 -10.94 9.56 -8.16
N HIS A 29 -9.97 8.66 -7.93
CA HIS A 29 -8.56 8.98 -8.13
C HIS A 29 -7.72 7.72 -8.38
N PHE A 30 -6.49 7.94 -8.82
CA PHE A 30 -5.49 6.90 -9.04
C PHE A 30 -4.44 6.92 -7.94
N ILE A 31 -4.08 5.75 -7.43
CA ILE A 31 -3.03 5.60 -6.43
C ILE A 31 -1.95 4.67 -7.00
N PRO A 32 -0.66 5.03 -6.92
CA PRO A 32 0.43 4.10 -7.23
C PRO A 32 0.50 3.00 -6.17
N SER A 33 0.54 1.75 -6.60
CA SER A 33 0.69 0.58 -5.72
C SER A 33 1.92 -0.21 -6.12
N PHE A 34 2.81 -0.43 -5.17
CA PHE A 34 3.94 -1.34 -5.35
C PHE A 34 3.48 -2.80 -5.20
N LYS A 35 3.83 -3.65 -6.17
CA LYS A 35 3.67 -5.10 -6.15
C LYS A 35 5.06 -5.73 -6.04
N PRO A 36 5.50 -6.14 -4.84
CA PRO A 36 6.82 -6.70 -4.67
C PRO A 36 6.92 -8.08 -5.35
N SER A 37 8.09 -8.39 -5.90
CA SER A 37 8.34 -9.72 -6.45
C SER A 37 8.70 -10.72 -5.33
N LYS A 38 8.48 -12.01 -5.58
CA LYS A 38 8.80 -13.08 -4.62
C LYS A 38 10.26 -13.04 -4.14
N VAL A 39 11.19 -12.86 -5.08
CA VAL A 39 12.64 -12.78 -4.79
C VAL A 39 12.94 -11.63 -3.82
N PHE A 40 12.34 -10.46 -4.04
CA PHE A 40 12.54 -9.30 -3.16
C PHE A 40 11.94 -9.52 -1.77
N THR A 41 10.74 -10.11 -1.68
CA THR A 41 10.13 -10.41 -0.38
C THR A 41 10.95 -11.40 0.43
N ASP A 42 11.54 -12.40 -0.22
CA ASP A 42 12.34 -13.44 0.45
C ASP A 42 13.66 -12.86 0.96
N GLN A 43 14.30 -12.00 0.17
CA GLN A 43 15.50 -11.26 0.58
C GLN A 43 15.24 -10.40 1.82
N VAL A 44 14.17 -9.58 1.83
CA VAL A 44 13.84 -8.72 2.97
C VAL A 44 13.58 -9.53 4.24
N LYS A 45 12.83 -10.64 4.14
CA LYS A 45 12.56 -11.52 5.28
C LYS A 45 13.84 -12.14 5.84
N SER A 46 14.76 -12.58 4.97
CA SER A 46 16.04 -13.16 5.40
C SER A 46 16.95 -12.16 6.14
N GLN A 47 16.80 -10.86 5.88
CA GLN A 47 17.59 -9.83 6.58
C GLN A 47 17.07 -9.60 8.00
N LEU A 48 15.75 -9.72 8.23
CA LEU A 48 15.16 -9.58 9.56
C LEU A 48 15.57 -10.71 10.50
N THR A 49 15.73 -11.94 9.99
CA THR A 49 16.13 -13.09 10.81
C THR A 49 17.62 -13.09 11.19
N LYS A 50 18.48 -12.42 10.40
CA LYS A 50 19.92 -12.28 10.69
C LYS A 50 20.23 -11.26 11.78
N LYS A 51 19.34 -10.29 12.03
CA LYS A 51 19.54 -9.21 13.02
C LYS A 51 19.29 -9.62 14.48
N GLY A 52 18.78 -10.83 14.71
CA GLY A 52 18.49 -11.38 16.04
C GLY A 52 19.54 -12.35 16.57
N LYS A 53 20.70 -12.46 15.93
CA LYS A 53 21.87 -13.20 16.39
C LYS A 53 23.07 -12.27 16.50
#